data_AF-A0A8J5RC48-F1
#
_entry.id   AF-A0A8J5RC48-F1
#
_cell.length_a   1.000
_cell.length_b   1.000
_cell.length_c   1.000
_cell.angle_alpha   90.00
_cell.angle_beta   90.00
_cell.angle_gamma   90.00
#
_symmetry.space_group_name_H-M   'P 1'
#
loop_
_entity.id
_entity.type
_entity.pdbx_description
1 polymer ?
#
loop_
_entity_poly.entity_id
_entity_poly.type
_entity_poly.pdbx_seq_one_letter_code
_entity_poly.pdbx_strand_id
1 'polypeptide(L)'
;MGGRGGVAAAPELSLGPEPTPRGVSYLRALAAASQARSRAAGIAAAGLRAQAAEYRAEAARLREALERAGLARDALSPPAAVSARAVAAVANLLAIRDTEMSSFVVASLDLSLRRAEVEEKRGKVHKESKALLDYTRKAITKLTELKKMLEKFKNDVEKQQVEQMADWQTKLVMMDSKERQYILQVSNYKAMLNRVGYTPEINHGVLMEMAEHKKDLGRKTKPISDTLRSYQDLPPDKALAALAIEDKKRQYAAAEKYLEDVLQSALTTPSL
;
A
#
# COMPACT_ATOMS: atom_id res chain seq x y z
N MET A 1 32.05 30.81 -56.36
CA MET A 1 31.02 31.71 -55.80
C MET A 1 29.75 30.87 -55.64
N GLY A 2 29.50 30.14 -54.56
CA GLY A 2 29.71 30.50 -53.16
C GLY A 2 28.42 31.15 -52.64
N GLY A 3 27.45 30.33 -52.24
CA GLY A 3 26.14 30.80 -51.78
C GLY A 3 25.41 29.73 -50.98
N ARG A 4 25.97 29.39 -49.81
CA ARG A 4 25.32 28.57 -48.78
C ARG A 4 24.12 29.36 -48.21
N GLY A 5 22.91 28.87 -48.45
CA GLY A 5 21.71 29.23 -47.69
C GLY A 5 21.31 28.03 -46.84
N GLY A 6 21.42 28.16 -45.53
CA GLY A 6 21.24 27.08 -44.56
C GLY A 6 19.88 26.40 -44.68
N VAL A 7 19.91 25.09 -44.96
CA VAL A 7 18.79 24.20 -44.72
C VAL A 7 18.69 24.04 -43.21
N ALA A 8 17.82 24.82 -42.59
CA ALA A 8 17.37 24.57 -41.23
C ALA A 8 16.67 23.21 -41.25
N ALA A 9 17.31 22.22 -40.61
CA ALA A 9 16.69 20.95 -40.29
C ALA A 9 15.49 21.22 -39.38
N ALA A 10 14.31 21.32 -39.97
CA ALA A 10 13.07 21.19 -39.22
C ALA A 10 13.09 19.78 -38.61
N PRO A 11 12.86 19.64 -37.28
CA PRO A 11 12.68 18.32 -36.71
C PRO A 11 11.41 17.76 -37.36
N GLU A 12 11.56 16.69 -38.14
CA GLU A 12 10.43 15.88 -38.55
C GLU A 12 9.68 15.50 -37.28
N LEU A 13 8.50 16.08 -37.12
CA LEU A 13 7.49 15.65 -36.18
C LEU A 13 7.10 14.23 -36.58
N SER A 14 7.88 13.25 -36.10
CA SER A 14 7.52 11.83 -36.09
C SER A 14 6.36 11.64 -35.10
N LEU A 15 5.20 12.16 -35.48
CA LEU A 15 3.89 11.84 -34.92
C LEU A 15 3.28 10.74 -35.79
N GLY A 16 3.95 9.59 -35.81
CA GLY A 16 3.38 8.34 -36.29
C GLY A 16 3.57 7.29 -35.19
N PRO A 17 2.55 6.48 -34.84
CA PRO A 17 2.79 5.34 -33.97
C PRO A 17 3.81 4.43 -34.67
N GLU A 18 4.86 4.04 -33.95
CA GLU A 18 5.82 3.00 -34.38
C GLU A 18 5.08 1.88 -35.12
N PRO A 19 5.52 1.48 -36.33
CA PRO A 19 4.81 0.53 -37.18
C PRO A 19 4.94 -0.88 -36.61
N THR A 20 4.22 -1.12 -35.51
CA THR A 20 4.04 -2.45 -34.98
C THR A 20 3.29 -3.29 -36.03
N PRO A 21 3.67 -4.56 -36.25
CA PRO A 21 2.98 -5.43 -37.21
C PRO A 21 1.45 -5.48 -37.00
N ARG A 22 1.02 -5.36 -35.73
CA ARG A 22 -0.38 -5.22 -35.33
C ARG A 22 -1.01 -3.91 -35.83
N GLY A 23 -0.34 -2.77 -35.65
CA GLY A 23 -0.79 -1.46 -36.16
C GLY A 23 -0.91 -1.44 -37.70
N VAL A 24 0.06 -2.00 -38.41
CA VAL A 24 0.03 -2.11 -39.88
C VAL A 24 -1.14 -2.99 -40.35
N SER A 25 -1.40 -4.11 -39.68
CA SER A 25 -2.52 -4.99 -40.00
C SER A 25 -3.89 -4.30 -39.78
N TYR A 26 -4.01 -3.53 -38.69
CA TYR A 26 -5.19 -2.74 -38.38
C TYR A 26 -5.43 -1.64 -39.42
N LEU A 27 -4.38 -0.90 -39.81
CA LEU A 27 -4.47 0.14 -40.84
C LEU A 27 -4.84 -0.44 -42.22
N ARG A 28 -4.31 -1.61 -42.59
CA ARG A 28 -4.72 -2.31 -43.83
C ARG A 28 -6.19 -2.73 -43.79
N ALA A 29 -6.65 -3.27 -42.66
CA ALA A 29 -8.06 -3.62 -42.48
C ALA A 29 -8.96 -2.38 -42.58
N LEU A 30 -8.56 -1.27 -41.95
CA LEU A 30 -9.27 0.01 -42.03
C LEU A 30 -9.28 0.58 -43.47
N ALA A 31 -8.16 0.50 -44.18
CA ALA A 31 -8.06 0.93 -45.57
C ALA A 31 -8.95 0.07 -46.50
N ALA A 32 -8.95 -1.25 -46.33
CA ALA A 32 -9.83 -2.15 -47.07
C ALA A 32 -11.31 -1.86 -46.79
N ALA A 33 -11.68 -1.64 -45.51
CA ALA A 33 -13.03 -1.27 -45.12
C ALA A 33 -13.44 0.10 -45.71
N SER A 34 -12.54 1.09 -45.68
CA SER A 34 -12.74 2.41 -46.29
C SER A 34 -12.97 2.29 -47.80
N GLN A 35 -12.10 1.56 -48.50
CA GLN A 35 -12.21 1.35 -49.95
C GLN A 35 -13.50 0.61 -50.32
N ALA A 36 -13.88 -0.42 -49.56
CA ALA A 36 -15.14 -1.13 -49.75
C ALA A 36 -16.34 -0.18 -49.59
N ARG A 37 -16.31 0.69 -48.57
CA ARG A 37 -17.33 1.71 -48.35
C ARG A 37 -17.39 2.74 -49.48
N SER A 38 -16.25 3.21 -49.98
CA SER A 38 -16.18 4.12 -51.12
C SER A 38 -16.73 3.47 -52.41
N ARG A 39 -16.41 2.20 -52.66
CA ARG A 39 -16.97 1.45 -53.80
C ARG A 39 -18.48 1.29 -53.69
N ALA A 40 -18.98 0.90 -52.52
CA ALA A 40 -20.42 0.76 -52.27
C ALA A 40 -21.15 2.11 -52.46
N ALA A 41 -20.57 3.21 -51.94
CA ALA A 41 -21.10 4.55 -52.16
C ALA A 41 -21.09 4.95 -53.65
N GLY A 42 -20.04 4.57 -54.39
CA GLY A 42 -19.95 4.78 -55.84
C GLY A 42 -21.06 4.07 -56.61
N ILE A 43 -21.32 2.79 -56.28
CA ILE A 43 -22.40 1.99 -56.89
C ILE A 43 -23.76 2.60 -56.57
N ALA A 44 -24.03 2.95 -55.30
CA ALA A 44 -25.29 3.58 -54.91
C ALA A 44 -25.51 4.92 -55.63
N ALA A 45 -24.46 5.74 -55.76
CA ALA A 45 -24.53 7.00 -56.48
C ALA A 45 -24.79 6.79 -57.99
N ALA A 46 -24.19 5.76 -58.60
CA ALA A 46 -24.47 5.41 -60.00
C ALA A 46 -25.93 4.97 -60.18
N GLY A 47 -26.45 4.12 -59.29
CA GLY A 47 -27.84 3.68 -59.30
C GLY A 47 -28.83 4.84 -59.17
N LEU A 48 -28.60 5.76 -58.22
CA LEU A 48 -29.45 6.95 -58.05
C LEU A 48 -29.43 7.87 -59.28
N ARG A 49 -28.29 7.99 -59.98
CA ARG A 49 -28.20 8.77 -61.21
C ARG A 49 -28.98 8.13 -62.36
N ALA A 50 -28.91 6.81 -62.51
CA ALA A 50 -29.68 6.07 -63.51
C ALA A 50 -31.18 6.23 -63.25
N GLN A 51 -31.62 6.01 -62.01
CA GLN A 51 -33.01 6.19 -61.60
C GLN A 51 -33.49 7.65 -61.83
N ALA A 52 -32.65 8.64 -61.53
CA ALA A 52 -32.97 10.04 -61.83
C ALA A 52 -33.11 10.32 -63.33
N ALA A 53 -32.33 9.65 -64.18
CA ALA A 53 -32.45 9.78 -65.64
C ALA A 53 -33.77 9.17 -66.14
N GLU A 54 -34.14 8.01 -65.63
CA GLU A 54 -35.43 7.36 -65.93
C GLU A 54 -36.62 8.25 -65.52
N TYR A 55 -36.61 8.79 -64.30
CA TYR A 55 -37.67 9.71 -63.86
C TYR A 55 -37.75 10.98 -64.70
N ARG A 56 -36.61 11.50 -65.20
CA ARG A 56 -36.61 12.67 -66.11
C ARG A 56 -37.22 12.32 -67.47
N ALA A 57 -36.91 11.15 -68.01
CA ALA A 57 -37.48 10.68 -69.28
C ALA A 57 -39.00 10.45 -69.15
N GLU A 58 -39.45 9.82 -68.09
CA GLU A 58 -40.88 9.63 -67.81
C GLU A 58 -41.60 10.96 -67.58
N ALA A 59 -40.98 11.89 -66.85
CA ALA A 59 -41.54 13.24 -66.66
C ALA A 59 -41.64 14.01 -67.99
N ALA A 60 -40.70 13.83 -68.92
CA ALA A 60 -40.79 14.41 -70.27
C ALA A 60 -41.96 13.79 -71.06
N ARG A 61 -42.10 12.45 -71.03
CA ARG A 61 -43.21 11.74 -71.66
C ARG A 61 -44.58 12.22 -71.15
N LEU A 62 -44.73 12.37 -69.83
CA LEU A 62 -45.96 12.85 -69.21
C LEU A 62 -46.26 14.31 -69.57
N ARG A 63 -45.24 15.17 -69.66
CA ARG A 63 -45.41 16.56 -70.12
C ARG A 63 -45.95 16.63 -71.54
N GLU A 64 -45.34 15.89 -72.47
CA GLU A 64 -45.82 15.84 -73.86
C GLU A 64 -47.26 15.33 -73.96
N ALA A 65 -47.64 14.33 -73.16
CA ALA A 65 -49.00 13.81 -73.11
C ALA A 65 -50.00 14.86 -72.59
N LEU A 66 -49.65 15.61 -71.54
CA LEU A 66 -50.46 16.69 -71.00
C LEU A 66 -50.59 17.87 -71.96
N GLU A 67 -49.52 18.21 -72.68
CA GLU A 67 -49.55 19.23 -73.75
C GLU A 67 -50.51 18.85 -74.87
N ARG A 68 -50.48 17.59 -75.34
CA ARG A 68 -51.43 17.07 -76.34
C ARG A 68 -52.88 17.08 -75.85
N ALA A 69 -53.11 16.93 -74.55
CA ALA A 69 -54.42 16.98 -73.93
C ALA A 69 -54.90 18.42 -73.61
N GLY A 70 -54.10 19.46 -73.91
CA GLY A 70 -54.42 20.85 -73.58
C GLY A 70 -54.30 21.20 -72.09
N LEU A 71 -53.71 20.31 -71.28
CA LEU A 71 -53.47 20.48 -69.84
C LEU A 71 -52.02 20.92 -69.57
N ALA A 72 -51.45 21.70 -70.49
CA ALA A 72 -50.11 22.25 -70.33
C ALA A 72 -50.03 23.13 -69.07
N ARG A 73 -48.85 23.18 -68.46
CA ARG A 73 -48.61 23.99 -67.25
C ARG A 73 -49.01 25.46 -67.43
N ASP A 74 -48.80 26.00 -68.62
CA ASP A 74 -49.06 27.40 -68.97
C ASP A 74 -50.54 27.64 -69.36
N ALA A 75 -51.31 26.57 -69.60
CA ALA A 75 -52.74 26.63 -69.88
C ALA A 75 -53.62 26.58 -68.60
N LEU A 76 -53.02 26.28 -67.44
CA LEU A 76 -53.71 26.26 -66.15
C LEU A 76 -53.93 27.68 -65.61
N SER A 77 -55.07 27.89 -64.96
CA SER A 77 -55.30 29.14 -64.21
C SER A 77 -54.27 29.30 -63.07
N PRO A 78 -53.87 30.53 -62.71
CA PRO A 78 -52.89 30.75 -61.65
C PRO A 78 -53.23 30.04 -60.31
N PRO A 79 -54.49 30.02 -59.84
CA PRO A 79 -54.86 29.28 -58.63
C PRO A 79 -54.66 27.77 -58.76
N ALA A 80 -55.05 27.18 -59.90
CA ALA A 80 -54.92 25.75 -60.14
C ALA A 80 -53.45 25.30 -60.20
N ALA A 81 -52.59 26.12 -60.81
CA ALA A 81 -51.15 25.86 -60.86
C ALA A 81 -50.50 25.90 -59.46
N VAL A 82 -50.92 26.81 -58.58
CA VAL A 82 -50.44 26.89 -57.21
C VAL A 82 -50.90 25.67 -56.39
N SER A 83 -52.17 25.28 -56.48
CA SER A 83 -52.71 24.12 -55.77
C SER A 83 -52.04 22.81 -56.22
N ALA A 84 -51.88 22.58 -57.52
CA ALA A 84 -51.19 21.40 -58.05
C ALA A 84 -49.74 21.32 -57.57
N ARG A 85 -49.04 22.47 -57.53
CA ARG A 85 -47.67 22.55 -57.01
C ARG A 85 -47.59 22.23 -55.51
N ALA A 86 -48.54 22.72 -54.72
CA ALA A 86 -48.62 22.44 -53.29
C ALA A 86 -48.85 20.95 -53.02
N VAL A 87 -49.80 20.33 -53.73
CA VAL A 87 -50.08 18.89 -53.60
C VAL A 87 -48.86 18.06 -54.00
N ALA A 88 -48.21 18.38 -55.12
CA ALA A 88 -46.98 17.70 -55.54
C ALA A 88 -45.84 17.87 -54.52
N ALA A 89 -45.70 19.05 -53.91
CA ALA A 89 -44.69 19.29 -52.88
C ALA A 89 -44.96 18.45 -51.62
N VAL A 90 -46.22 18.39 -51.15
CA VAL A 90 -46.60 17.58 -49.99
C VAL A 90 -46.46 16.08 -50.29
N ALA A 91 -46.86 15.62 -51.48
CA ALA A 91 -46.68 14.23 -51.91
C ALA A 91 -45.19 13.83 -51.89
N ASN A 92 -44.31 14.68 -52.42
CA ASN A 92 -42.87 14.45 -52.39
C ASN A 92 -42.30 14.42 -50.96
N LEU A 93 -42.77 15.30 -50.07
CA LEU A 93 -42.35 15.30 -48.65
C LEU A 93 -42.79 14.04 -47.91
N LEU A 94 -43.99 13.53 -48.22
CA LEU A 94 -44.55 12.31 -47.64
C LEU A 94 -44.12 11.04 -48.39
N ALA A 95 -43.34 11.18 -49.46
CA ALA A 95 -42.92 10.09 -50.36
C ALA A 95 -44.10 9.27 -50.95
N ILE A 96 -45.19 9.95 -51.29
CA ILE A 96 -46.39 9.37 -51.91
C ILE A 96 -46.28 9.45 -53.44
N ARG A 97 -46.81 8.43 -54.15
CA ARG A 97 -46.75 8.33 -55.61
C ARG A 97 -48.05 8.69 -56.32
N ASP A 98 -49.16 8.73 -55.59
CA ASP A 98 -50.48 9.08 -56.09
C ASP A 98 -50.95 10.44 -55.52
N THR A 99 -52.13 10.86 -55.95
CA THR A 99 -52.82 12.03 -55.39
C THR A 99 -54.06 11.63 -54.59
N GLU A 100 -54.11 10.39 -54.09
CA GLU A 100 -55.26 9.88 -53.35
C GLU A 100 -55.26 10.38 -51.90
N MET A 101 -56.42 10.86 -51.42
CA MET A 101 -56.56 11.38 -50.06
C MET A 101 -56.19 10.33 -48.98
N SER A 102 -56.55 9.06 -49.21
CA SER A 102 -56.20 7.92 -48.35
C SER A 102 -54.69 7.84 -48.11
N SER A 103 -53.89 7.90 -49.17
CA SER A 103 -52.43 7.85 -49.13
C SER A 103 -51.83 9.03 -48.34
N PHE A 104 -52.37 10.24 -48.51
CA PHE A 104 -51.96 11.41 -47.73
C PHE A 104 -52.26 11.27 -46.23
N VAL A 105 -53.46 10.77 -45.91
CA VAL A 105 -53.88 10.59 -44.52
C VAL A 105 -53.00 9.54 -43.83
N VAL A 106 -52.75 8.40 -44.47
CA VAL A 106 -51.90 7.33 -43.91
C VAL A 106 -50.46 7.84 -43.69
N ALA A 107 -49.85 8.47 -44.70
CA ALA A 107 -48.48 8.96 -44.57
C ALA A 107 -48.35 10.08 -43.51
N SER A 108 -49.37 10.92 -43.38
CA SER A 108 -49.42 11.96 -42.34
C SER A 108 -49.56 11.36 -40.94
N LEU A 109 -50.37 10.31 -40.78
CA LEU A 109 -50.50 9.56 -39.53
C LEU A 109 -49.19 8.86 -39.16
N ASP A 110 -48.54 8.19 -40.12
CA ASP A 110 -47.24 7.55 -39.92
C ASP A 110 -46.16 8.56 -39.50
N LEU A 111 -46.12 9.73 -40.15
CA LEU A 111 -45.20 10.80 -39.77
C LEU A 111 -45.49 11.33 -38.36
N SER A 112 -46.77 11.47 -38.01
CA SER A 112 -47.20 11.93 -36.68
C SER A 112 -46.85 10.93 -35.58
N LEU A 113 -47.00 9.63 -35.83
CA LEU A 113 -46.58 8.56 -34.92
C LEU A 113 -45.07 8.56 -34.73
N ARG A 114 -44.29 8.62 -35.82
CA ARG A 114 -42.82 8.71 -35.75
C ARG A 114 -42.37 9.94 -34.97
N ARG A 115 -43.05 11.08 -35.16
CA ARG A 115 -42.78 12.30 -34.40
C ARG A 115 -43.02 12.08 -32.90
N ALA A 116 -44.13 11.45 -32.52
CA ALA A 116 -44.45 11.16 -31.13
C ALA A 116 -43.40 10.23 -30.49
N GLU A 117 -42.97 9.17 -31.17
CA GLU A 117 -41.92 8.27 -30.70
C GLU A 117 -40.57 9.00 -30.50
N VAL A 118 -40.20 9.88 -31.44
CA VAL A 118 -38.97 10.66 -31.34
C VAL A 118 -39.03 11.64 -30.16
N GLU A 119 -40.17 12.31 -29.94
CA GLU A 119 -40.36 13.19 -28.80
C GLU A 119 -40.33 12.41 -27.47
N GLU A 120 -40.90 11.21 -27.41
CA GLU A 120 -40.81 10.35 -26.21
C GLU A 120 -39.35 9.97 -25.91
N LYS A 121 -38.60 9.50 -26.92
CA LYS A 121 -37.17 9.16 -26.81
C LYS A 121 -36.36 10.37 -26.38
N ARG A 122 -36.63 11.54 -26.97
CA ARG A 122 -35.99 12.81 -26.60
C ARG A 122 -36.28 13.18 -25.14
N GLY A 123 -37.52 12.99 -24.69
CA GLY A 123 -37.91 13.18 -23.29
C GLY A 123 -37.16 12.26 -22.32
N LYS A 124 -36.99 10.97 -22.67
CA LYS A 124 -36.20 10.02 -21.87
C LYS A 124 -34.73 10.43 -21.79
N VAL A 125 -34.10 10.69 -22.92
CA VAL A 125 -32.70 11.14 -22.99
C VAL A 125 -32.49 12.45 -22.22
N HIS A 126 -33.43 13.38 -22.28
CA HIS A 126 -33.36 14.62 -21.54
C HIS A 126 -33.41 14.40 -20.01
N LYS A 127 -34.29 13.49 -19.54
CA LYS A 127 -34.36 13.12 -18.12
C LYS A 127 -33.07 12.45 -17.64
N GLU A 128 -32.53 11.51 -18.41
CA GLU A 128 -31.27 10.83 -18.11
C GLU A 128 -30.08 11.81 -18.09
N SER A 129 -30.01 12.71 -19.07
CA SER A 129 -29.00 13.77 -19.12
C SER A 129 -29.04 14.67 -17.88
N LYS A 130 -30.24 15.08 -17.46
CA LYS A 130 -30.42 15.87 -16.24
C LYS A 130 -29.96 15.11 -14.99
N ALA A 131 -30.35 13.84 -14.86
CA ALA A 131 -29.91 13.00 -13.74
C ALA A 131 -28.39 12.84 -13.70
N LEU A 132 -27.75 12.61 -14.85
CA LEU A 132 -26.30 12.49 -14.96
C LEU A 132 -25.60 13.78 -14.55
N LEU A 133 -26.09 14.94 -15.01
CA LEU A 133 -25.56 16.24 -14.60
C LEU A 133 -25.66 16.46 -13.08
N ASP A 134 -26.76 16.04 -12.45
CA ASP A 134 -26.91 16.14 -10.99
C ASP A 134 -25.93 15.22 -10.25
N TYR A 135 -25.68 14.00 -10.76
CA TYR A 135 -24.64 13.11 -10.22
C TYR A 135 -23.24 13.72 -10.37
N THR A 136 -22.93 14.29 -11.53
CA THR A 136 -21.63 14.94 -11.76
C THR A 136 -21.44 16.14 -10.82
N ARG A 137 -22.46 16.97 -10.62
CA ARG A 137 -22.43 18.07 -9.65
C ARG A 137 -22.15 17.57 -8.23
N LYS A 138 -22.87 16.53 -7.78
CA LYS A 138 -22.65 15.90 -6.47
C LYS A 138 -21.25 15.29 -6.32
N ALA A 139 -20.69 14.72 -7.39
CA ALA A 139 -19.34 14.19 -7.37
C ALA A 139 -18.30 15.32 -7.25
N ILE A 140 -18.50 16.43 -7.96
CA ILE A 140 -17.62 17.61 -7.90
C ILE A 140 -17.64 18.24 -6.50
N THR A 141 -18.81 18.36 -5.86
CA THR A 141 -18.88 18.91 -4.48
C THR A 141 -18.12 18.02 -3.49
N LYS A 142 -18.35 16.70 -3.52
CA LYS A 142 -17.61 15.73 -2.68
C LYS A 142 -16.10 15.77 -2.92
N LEU A 143 -15.67 15.85 -4.18
CA LEU A 143 -14.25 15.95 -4.53
C LEU A 143 -13.63 17.25 -3.99
N THR A 144 -14.39 18.34 -4.02
CA THR A 144 -13.94 19.63 -3.47
C THR A 144 -13.83 19.59 -1.95
N GLU A 145 -14.78 18.95 -1.27
CA GLU A 145 -14.72 18.71 0.19
C GLU A 145 -13.51 17.85 0.57
N LEU A 146 -13.28 16.75 -0.15
CA LEU A 146 -12.12 15.88 0.06
C LEU A 146 -10.80 16.62 -0.12
N LYS A 147 -10.66 17.45 -1.16
CA LYS A 147 -9.48 18.29 -1.36
C LYS A 147 -9.25 19.25 -0.19
N LYS A 148 -10.31 19.88 0.33
CA LYS A 148 -10.21 20.77 1.50
C LYS A 148 -9.80 20.01 2.77
N MET A 149 -10.33 18.80 2.98
CA MET A 149 -9.95 17.96 4.12
C MET A 149 -8.49 17.51 4.03
N LEU A 150 -8.04 17.08 2.84
CA LEU A 150 -6.65 16.68 2.62
C LEU A 150 -5.68 17.84 2.87
N GLU A 151 -6.01 19.05 2.42
CA GLU A 151 -5.19 20.23 2.68
C GLU A 151 -5.10 20.57 4.17
N LYS A 152 -6.22 20.45 4.91
CA LYS A 152 -6.23 20.62 6.37
C LYS A 152 -5.35 19.58 7.06
N PHE A 153 -5.52 18.30 6.73
CA PHE A 153 -4.70 17.23 7.30
C PHE A 153 -3.22 17.42 7.02
N LYS A 154 -2.85 17.86 5.80
CA LYS A 154 -1.46 18.17 5.46
C LYS A 154 -0.90 19.28 6.36
N ASN A 155 -1.63 20.38 6.51
CA ASN A 155 -1.23 21.49 7.38
C ASN A 155 -1.13 21.08 8.86
N ASP A 156 -2.05 20.22 9.33
CA ASP A 156 -2.04 19.74 10.71
C ASP A 156 -0.85 18.80 10.98
N VAL A 157 -0.51 17.93 10.02
CA VAL A 157 0.69 17.08 10.08
C VAL A 157 1.96 17.93 10.09
N GLU A 158 2.04 18.95 9.21
CA GLU A 158 3.19 19.86 9.18
C GLU A 158 3.35 20.60 10.52
N LYS A 159 2.26 21.14 11.10
CA LYS A 159 2.28 21.76 12.43
C LYS A 159 2.74 20.79 13.51
N GLN A 160 2.15 19.60 13.55
CA GLN A 160 2.48 18.58 14.54
C GLN A 160 3.95 18.15 14.43
N GLN A 161 4.50 18.07 13.22
CA GLN A 161 5.92 17.78 13.03
C GLN A 161 6.80 18.92 13.55
N VAL A 162 6.47 20.18 13.25
CA VAL A 162 7.24 21.33 13.75
C VAL A 162 7.23 21.37 15.28
N GLU A 163 6.07 21.18 15.91
CA GLU A 163 5.94 21.13 17.37
C GLU A 163 6.74 19.98 17.99
N GLN A 164 6.62 18.77 17.44
CA GLN A 164 7.40 17.63 17.93
C GLN A 164 8.90 17.85 17.75
N MET A 165 9.35 18.38 16.61
CA MET A 165 10.76 18.63 16.38
C MET A 165 11.31 19.67 17.37
N ALA A 166 10.55 20.71 17.70
CA ALA A 166 10.92 21.70 18.71
C ALA A 166 11.00 21.09 20.13
N ASP A 167 10.04 20.24 20.49
CA ASP A 167 10.07 19.50 21.76
C ASP A 167 11.29 18.58 21.88
N TRP A 168 11.62 17.89 20.80
CA TRP A 168 12.76 16.97 20.75
C TRP A 168 14.09 17.73 20.84
N GLN A 169 14.21 18.86 20.14
CA GLN A 169 15.38 19.74 20.26
C GLN A 169 15.56 20.22 21.70
N THR A 170 14.48 20.63 22.35
CA THR A 170 14.52 21.08 23.76
C THR A 170 14.93 19.94 24.69
N LYS A 171 14.37 18.74 24.51
CA LYS A 171 14.75 17.54 25.28
C LYS A 171 16.21 17.15 25.06
N LEU A 172 16.71 17.25 23.84
CA LEU A 172 18.11 16.95 23.51
C LEU A 172 19.06 17.89 24.24
N VAL A 173 18.80 19.20 24.22
CA VAL A 173 19.60 20.19 24.97
C VAL A 173 19.59 19.89 26.48
N MET A 174 18.45 19.50 27.05
CA MET A 174 18.37 19.07 28.44
C MET A 174 19.20 17.81 28.72
N MET A 175 19.17 16.81 27.82
CA MET A 175 19.98 15.60 27.94
C MET A 175 21.47 15.91 27.88
N ASP A 176 21.92 16.76 26.96
CA ASP A 176 23.32 17.19 26.87
C ASP A 176 23.77 17.88 28.17
N SER A 177 22.91 18.72 28.76
CA SER A 177 23.22 19.37 30.04
C SER A 177 23.37 18.35 31.18
N LYS A 178 22.52 17.33 31.23
CA LYS A 178 22.57 16.25 32.23
C LYS A 178 23.79 15.36 32.04
N GLU A 179 24.15 15.06 30.80
CA GLU A 179 25.36 14.31 30.49
C GLU A 179 26.59 15.02 31.06
N ARG A 180 26.72 16.33 30.79
CA ARG A 180 27.81 17.15 31.34
C ARG A 180 27.82 17.15 32.88
N GLN A 181 26.65 17.23 33.50
CA GLN A 181 26.52 17.12 34.96
C GLN A 181 27.01 15.77 35.49
N TYR A 182 26.60 14.66 34.86
CA TYR A 182 27.03 13.33 35.28
C TYR A 182 28.52 13.08 35.06
N ILE A 183 29.09 13.57 33.96
CA ILE A 183 30.54 13.51 33.73
C ILE A 183 31.29 14.24 34.85
N LEU A 184 30.83 15.44 35.23
CA LEU A 184 31.42 16.21 36.32
C LEU A 184 31.28 15.48 37.67
N GLN A 185 30.10 14.92 37.96
CA GLN A 185 29.87 14.14 39.17
C GLN A 185 30.79 12.91 39.25
N VAL A 186 30.91 12.14 38.17
CA VAL A 186 31.81 10.98 38.10
C VAL A 186 33.26 11.41 38.31
N SER A 187 33.69 12.52 37.70
CA SER A 187 35.02 13.08 37.92
C SER A 187 35.25 13.45 39.39
N ASN A 188 34.29 14.14 40.01
CA ASN A 188 34.35 14.53 41.42
C ASN A 188 34.41 13.31 42.37
N TYR A 189 33.57 12.30 42.15
CA TYR A 189 33.59 11.08 42.97
C TYR A 189 34.89 10.29 42.80
N LYS A 190 35.43 10.21 41.58
CA LYS A 190 36.75 9.60 41.34
C LYS A 190 37.85 10.34 42.10
N ALA A 191 37.86 11.67 42.06
CA ALA A 191 38.84 12.47 42.82
C ALA A 191 38.69 12.25 44.33
N MET A 192 37.46 12.15 44.84
CA MET A 192 37.19 11.87 46.25
C MET A 192 37.67 10.47 46.66
N LEU A 193 37.38 9.44 45.86
CA LEU A 193 37.86 8.08 46.08
C LEU A 193 39.39 8.02 46.11
N ASN A 194 40.05 8.69 45.16
CA ASN A 194 41.52 8.80 45.13
C ASN A 194 42.07 9.48 46.39
N ARG A 195 41.42 10.54 46.88
CA ARG A 195 41.81 11.24 48.11
C ARG A 195 41.70 10.35 49.35
N VAL A 196 40.70 9.47 49.40
CA VAL A 196 40.50 8.51 50.50
C VAL A 196 41.41 7.27 50.34
N GLY A 197 42.21 7.19 49.27
CA GLY A 197 43.13 6.08 49.03
C GLY A 197 42.42 4.80 48.60
N TYR A 198 41.24 4.91 47.99
CA TYR A 198 40.49 3.77 47.50
C TYR A 198 41.28 3.01 46.42
N THR A 199 41.51 1.72 46.66
CA THR A 199 42.03 0.79 45.65
C THR A 199 40.95 -0.21 45.25
N PRO A 200 40.97 -0.73 44.02
CA PRO A 200 39.99 -1.73 43.55
C PRO A 200 39.93 -2.99 44.43
N GLU A 201 40.98 -3.27 45.20
CA GLU A 201 41.09 -4.39 46.14
C GLU A 201 40.15 -4.26 47.34
N ILE A 202 39.77 -3.03 47.72
CA ILE A 202 38.84 -2.75 48.82
C ILE A 202 37.39 -2.72 48.30
N ASN A 203 37.17 -3.04 47.03
CA ASN A 203 35.83 -3.22 46.48
C ASN A 203 35.11 -4.37 47.19
N HIS A 204 33.81 -4.21 47.45
CA HIS A 204 33.01 -5.20 48.17
C HIS A 204 33.12 -6.61 47.56
N GLY A 205 33.08 -6.73 46.23
CA GLY A 205 33.24 -8.02 45.55
C GLY A 205 34.58 -8.69 45.85
N VAL A 206 35.68 -7.94 45.75
CA VAL A 206 37.04 -8.46 46.02
C VAL A 206 37.21 -8.80 47.50
N LEU A 207 36.68 -7.98 48.41
CA LEU A 207 36.69 -8.25 49.85
C LEU A 207 35.91 -9.54 50.20
N MET A 208 34.78 -9.78 49.54
CA MET A 208 34.00 -11.02 49.70
C MET A 208 34.80 -12.24 49.23
N GLU A 209 35.42 -12.16 48.05
CA GLU A 209 36.28 -13.23 47.53
C GLU A 209 37.47 -13.51 48.46
N MET A 210 38.15 -12.48 48.97
CA MET A 210 39.25 -12.63 49.92
C MET A 210 38.79 -13.25 51.26
N ALA A 211 37.60 -12.89 51.74
CA ALA A 211 37.02 -13.45 52.96
C ALA A 211 36.68 -14.93 52.80
N GLU A 212 36.13 -15.32 51.65
CA GLU A 212 35.89 -16.73 51.31
C GLU A 212 37.21 -17.51 51.19
N HIS A 213 38.19 -16.97 50.47
CA HIS A 213 39.50 -17.61 50.34
C HIS A 213 40.20 -17.79 51.71
N LYS A 214 40.10 -16.80 52.60
CA LYS A 214 40.61 -16.89 53.98
C LYS A 214 39.88 -17.99 54.77
N LYS A 215 38.57 -18.12 54.60
CA LYS A 215 37.76 -19.17 55.25
C LYS A 215 38.17 -20.56 54.77
N ASP A 216 38.42 -20.72 53.47
CA ASP A 216 38.83 -21.99 52.89
C ASP A 216 40.27 -22.37 53.25
N LEU A 217 41.20 -21.40 53.27
CA LEU A 217 42.53 -21.60 53.84
C LEU A 217 42.43 -22.01 55.31
N GLY A 218 41.58 -21.37 56.11
CA GLY A 218 41.35 -21.75 57.51
C GLY A 218 40.83 -23.18 57.67
N ARG A 219 39.93 -23.62 56.78
CA ARG A 219 39.46 -25.02 56.75
C ARG A 219 40.60 -26.01 56.46
N LYS A 220 41.52 -25.66 55.56
CA LYS A 220 42.67 -26.51 55.19
C LYS A 220 43.78 -26.50 56.24
N THR A 221 44.03 -25.37 56.90
CA THR A 221 45.13 -25.22 57.87
C THR A 221 44.80 -25.78 59.24
N LYS A 222 43.53 -25.74 59.68
CA LYS A 222 43.08 -26.32 60.96
C LYS A 222 43.55 -27.75 61.21
N PRO A 223 43.30 -28.73 60.32
CA PRO A 223 43.75 -30.10 60.55
C PRO A 223 45.28 -30.19 60.60
N ILE A 224 46.00 -29.39 59.80
CA ILE A 224 47.47 -29.37 59.80
C ILE A 224 47.99 -28.83 61.14
N SER A 225 47.44 -27.73 61.65
CA SER A 225 47.83 -27.20 62.96
C SER A 225 47.49 -28.16 64.09
N ASP A 226 46.36 -28.86 64.00
CA ASP A 226 45.96 -29.85 65.01
C ASP A 226 46.90 -31.06 65.01
N THR A 227 47.34 -31.53 63.84
CA THR A 227 48.39 -32.58 63.75
C THR A 227 49.75 -32.10 64.22
N LEU A 228 50.13 -30.84 63.96
CA LEU A 228 51.40 -30.32 64.46
C LEU A 228 51.39 -30.21 65.99
N ARG A 229 50.24 -29.82 66.56
CA ARG A 229 50.05 -29.75 68.01
C ARG A 229 50.16 -31.14 68.63
N SER A 230 49.55 -32.17 68.03
CA SER A 230 49.71 -33.54 68.53
C SER A 230 51.16 -34.01 68.49
N TYR A 231 51.96 -33.64 67.48
CA TYR A 231 53.39 -33.97 67.45
C TYR A 231 54.20 -33.24 68.52
N GLN A 232 53.83 -32.01 68.90
CA GLN A 232 54.49 -31.29 69.99
C GLN A 232 54.20 -31.89 71.36
N ASP A 233 53.08 -32.61 71.51
CA ASP A 233 52.72 -33.31 72.75
C ASP A 233 53.44 -34.66 72.92
N LEU A 234 54.20 -35.14 71.92
CA LEU A 234 54.98 -36.39 72.02
C LEU A 234 56.35 -36.17 72.69
N PRO A 235 56.78 -37.06 73.62
CA PRO A 235 58.10 -36.97 74.24
C PRO A 235 59.24 -37.08 73.20
N PRO A 236 60.33 -36.31 73.34
CA PRO A 236 61.39 -36.20 72.33
C PRO A 236 62.30 -37.44 72.16
N ASP A 237 62.08 -38.52 72.91
CA ASP A 237 62.91 -39.73 72.86
C ASP A 237 62.05 -41.01 72.71
N LYS A 238 62.38 -41.86 71.73
CA LYS A 238 61.68 -43.14 71.44
C LYS A 238 61.66 -44.08 72.63
N ALA A 239 62.71 -44.09 73.45
CA ALA A 239 62.79 -44.95 74.63
C ALA A 239 61.77 -44.51 75.71
N LEU A 240 61.64 -43.20 75.92
CA LEU A 240 60.67 -42.65 76.87
C LEU A 240 59.24 -42.74 76.38
N ALA A 241 59.01 -42.63 75.06
CA ALA A 241 57.69 -42.87 74.48
C ALA A 241 57.24 -44.34 74.64
N ALA A 242 58.15 -45.31 74.48
CA ALA A 242 57.85 -46.71 74.72
C ALA A 242 57.51 -46.99 76.18
N LEU A 243 58.26 -46.40 77.13
CA LEU A 243 57.98 -46.51 78.56
C LEU A 243 56.66 -45.84 78.95
N ALA A 244 56.35 -44.67 78.40
CA ALA A 244 55.08 -43.99 78.61
C ALA A 244 53.89 -44.79 78.04
N ILE A 245 54.07 -45.45 76.89
CA ILE A 245 53.06 -46.38 76.33
C ILE A 245 52.90 -47.59 77.25
N GLU A 246 53.98 -48.16 77.77
CA GLU A 246 53.93 -49.31 78.68
C GLU A 246 53.27 -48.94 80.02
N ASP A 247 53.58 -47.78 80.58
CA ASP A 247 52.95 -47.26 81.79
C ASP A 247 51.46 -46.97 81.57
N LYS A 248 51.09 -46.37 80.43
CA LYS A 248 49.68 -46.20 80.08
C LYS A 248 48.98 -47.54 79.87
N LYS A 249 49.61 -48.52 79.20
CA LYS A 249 49.06 -49.88 79.07
C LYS A 249 48.89 -50.57 80.42
N ARG A 250 49.82 -50.39 81.36
CA ARG A 250 49.70 -50.89 82.74
C ARG A 250 48.56 -50.19 83.48
N GLN A 251 48.40 -48.88 83.31
CA GLN A 251 47.26 -48.14 83.87
C GLN A 251 45.93 -48.60 83.27
N TYR A 252 45.87 -48.84 81.96
CA TYR A 252 44.68 -49.40 81.29
C TYR A 252 44.38 -50.82 81.76
N ALA A 253 45.38 -51.72 81.82
CA ALA A 253 45.21 -53.08 82.31
C ALA A 253 44.82 -53.13 83.80
N ALA A 254 45.34 -52.21 84.62
CA ALA A 254 44.93 -52.06 86.01
C ALA A 254 43.49 -51.56 86.13
N ALA A 255 43.08 -50.62 85.27
CA ALA A 255 41.70 -50.15 85.20
C ALA A 255 40.76 -51.24 84.69
N GLU A 256 41.15 -52.04 83.69
CA GLU A 256 40.40 -53.21 83.22
C GLU A 256 40.28 -54.28 84.30
N LYS A 257 41.36 -54.63 84.99
CA LYS A 257 41.31 -55.54 86.15
C LYS A 257 40.41 -55.03 87.27
N TYR A 258 40.48 -53.73 87.59
CA TYR A 258 39.59 -53.13 88.58
C TYR A 258 38.13 -53.23 88.12
N LEU A 259 37.85 -53.02 86.83
CA LEU A 259 36.51 -53.15 86.27
C LEU A 259 36.04 -54.60 86.26
N GLU A 260 36.93 -55.56 85.97
CA GLU A 260 36.68 -57.00 86.04
C GLU A 260 36.44 -57.47 87.49
N ASP A 261 37.22 -57.01 88.47
CA ASP A 261 37.03 -57.31 89.90
C ASP A 261 35.72 -56.71 90.43
N VAL A 262 35.36 -55.49 90.00
CA VAL A 262 34.06 -54.88 90.29
C VAL A 262 32.91 -55.67 89.66
N LEU A 263 33.08 -56.21 88.45
CA LEU A 263 32.07 -57.04 87.79
C LEU A 263 31.98 -58.45 88.40
N GLN A 264 33.09 -59.06 88.80
CA GLN A 264 33.10 -60.38 89.47
C GLN A 264 32.53 -60.30 90.89
N SER A 265 32.84 -59.25 91.66
CA SER A 265 32.21 -59.00 92.97
C SER A 265 30.70 -58.77 92.87
N ALA A 266 30.21 -58.26 91.74
CA ALA A 266 28.78 -58.14 91.43
C ALA A 266 28.12 -59.46 90.97
N LEU A 267 28.89 -60.51 90.61
CA LEU A 267 28.39 -61.81 90.12
C LEU A 267 28.55 -62.97 91.13
N THR A 268 29.50 -62.91 92.08
CA THR A 268 29.71 -63.95 93.12
C THR A 268 29.04 -63.65 94.46
N THR A 269 28.12 -62.69 94.50
CA THR A 269 27.21 -62.45 95.63
C THR A 269 25.77 -62.89 95.28
N PRO A 270 25.43 -64.19 95.44
CA PRO A 270 24.05 -64.64 95.52
C PRO A 270 23.52 -64.59 96.98
N SER A 271 22.24 -64.20 97.10
CA SER A 271 21.33 -64.31 98.26
C SER A 271 21.58 -63.44 99.50
N LEU A 272 20.74 -62.41 99.70
CA LEU A 272 19.51 -62.44 100.53
C LEU A 272 18.76 -61.11 100.42
#